data_AF-A0A3L8SEA9-F1
#
_entry.id   AF-A0A3L8SEA9-F1
#
_cell.length_a   1.000
_cell.length_b   1.000
_cell.length_c   1.000
_cell.angle_alpha   90.00
_cell.angle_beta   90.00
_cell.angle_gamma   90.00
#
_symmetry.space_group_name_H-M   'P 1'
#
loop_
_entity.id
_entity.type
_entity.pdbx_description
1 polymer ?
#
loop_
_entity_poly.entity_id
_entity_poly.type
_entity_poly.pdbx_seq_one_letter_code
_entity_poly.pdbx_strand_id
1 'polypeptide(L)'
;TKEDTDATDDERNLIQTVADLFLAGTETTATTLLWALLYMVIYPDIQEKVQKELDAVVGCSHVFCYEDRKKLPYANAVIHEIQRYSNILLIALPRMSTPDRFNPGHFLDKDGNFVNREAFLPLAIGFTFTLPEGVMEVNIKFVFGSTMKPPPYQLCAIPQ
;
A
#
# COMPACT_ATOMS: atom_id res chain seq x y z
N THR A 1 -32.24 40.88 -2.44
CA THR A 1 -32.32 39.41 -2.33
C THR A 1 -31.31 38.73 -3.25
N LYS A 2 -30.03 39.10 -3.15
CA LYS A 2 -28.94 38.60 -4.01
C LYS A 2 -27.78 37.97 -3.22
N GLU A 3 -27.85 37.96 -1.89
CA GLU A 3 -26.77 37.45 -1.02
C GLU A 3 -26.97 35.99 -0.60
N ASP A 4 -28.20 35.47 -0.55
CA ASP A 4 -28.44 34.09 -0.09
C ASP A 4 -28.11 32.99 -1.13
N THR A 5 -27.99 33.35 -2.40
CA THR A 5 -27.76 32.36 -3.48
C THR A 5 -26.28 31.98 -3.61
N ASP A 6 -25.36 32.92 -3.33
CA ASP A 6 -23.91 32.74 -3.48
C ASP A 6 -23.32 31.89 -2.33
N ALA A 7 -23.78 32.13 -1.09
CA ALA A 7 -23.34 31.36 0.08
C ALA A 7 -23.81 29.89 0.05
N THR A 8 -25.03 29.63 -0.46
CA THR A 8 -25.58 28.27 -0.55
C THR A 8 -24.84 27.43 -1.60
N ASP A 9 -24.32 28.06 -2.66
CA ASP A 9 -23.54 27.39 -3.71
C ASP A 9 -22.10 27.10 -3.24
N ASP A 10 -21.50 27.96 -2.39
CA ASP A 10 -20.18 27.74 -1.80
C ASP A 10 -20.16 26.56 -0.80
N GLU A 11 -21.17 26.46 0.07
CA GLU A 11 -21.30 25.33 1.00
C GLU A 11 -21.45 24.00 0.27
N ARG A 12 -22.23 23.95 -0.83
CA ARG A 12 -22.39 22.75 -1.65
C ARG A 12 -21.10 22.37 -2.36
N ASN A 13 -20.37 23.34 -2.88
CA ASN A 13 -19.08 23.12 -3.53
C ASN A 13 -18.04 22.60 -2.51
N LEU A 14 -18.03 23.14 -1.29
CA LEU A 14 -17.17 22.65 -0.22
C LEU A 14 -17.51 21.21 0.17
N ILE A 15 -18.80 20.88 0.36
CA ILE A 15 -19.26 19.52 0.66
C ILE A 15 -18.83 18.55 -0.45
N GLN A 16 -19.01 18.93 -1.71
CA GLN A 16 -18.61 18.10 -2.85
C GLN A 16 -17.09 17.88 -2.88
N THR A 17 -16.31 18.95 -2.69
CA THR A 17 -14.84 18.89 -2.68
C THR A 17 -14.32 17.98 -1.56
N VAL A 18 -14.92 18.08 -0.38
CA VAL A 18 -14.58 17.22 0.76
C VAL A 18 -14.95 15.76 0.45
N ALA A 19 -16.13 15.51 -0.10
CA ALA A 19 -16.56 14.17 -0.49
C ALA A 19 -15.65 13.55 -1.55
N ASP A 20 -15.27 14.32 -2.57
CA ASP A 20 -14.36 13.89 -3.63
C ASP A 20 -12.98 13.54 -3.08
N LEU A 21 -12.43 14.37 -2.16
CA LEU A 21 -11.15 14.10 -1.49
C LEU A 21 -11.19 12.79 -0.70
N PHE A 22 -12.26 12.57 0.08
CA PHE A 22 -12.42 11.34 0.85
C PHE A 22 -12.55 10.11 -0.03
N LEU A 23 -13.36 10.17 -1.10
CA LEU A 23 -13.55 9.06 -2.02
C LEU A 23 -12.25 8.72 -2.77
N ALA A 24 -11.58 9.73 -3.32
CA ALA A 24 -10.33 9.57 -4.03
C ALA A 24 -9.23 8.97 -3.14
N GLY A 25 -9.09 9.45 -1.90
CA GLY A 25 -8.12 8.95 -0.94
C GLY A 25 -8.45 7.56 -0.39
N THR A 26 -9.71 7.32 -0.04
CA THR A 26 -10.13 6.06 0.62
C THR A 26 -10.00 4.87 -0.32
N GLU A 27 -10.48 4.99 -1.56
CA GLU A 27 -10.48 3.86 -2.49
C GLU A 27 -9.06 3.45 -2.90
N THR A 28 -8.18 4.43 -3.17
CA THR A 28 -6.78 4.19 -3.54
C THR A 28 -5.97 3.61 -2.40
N THR A 29 -6.13 4.16 -1.18
CA THR A 29 -5.46 3.67 0.03
C THR A 29 -5.90 2.24 0.36
N ALA A 30 -7.21 1.96 0.35
CA ALA A 30 -7.73 0.62 0.63
C ALA A 30 -7.23 -0.41 -0.40
N THR A 31 -7.20 -0.04 -1.68
CA THR A 31 -6.68 -0.91 -2.75
C THR A 31 -5.19 -1.19 -2.56
N THR A 32 -4.40 -0.19 -2.14
CA THR A 32 -2.96 -0.34 -1.84
C THR A 32 -2.75 -1.37 -0.73
N LEU A 33 -3.55 -1.31 0.32
CA LEU A 33 -3.46 -2.22 1.46
C LEU A 33 -3.84 -3.65 1.09
N LEU A 34 -4.91 -3.84 0.30
CA LEU A 34 -5.31 -5.17 -0.17
C LEU A 34 -4.19 -5.83 -0.99
N TRP A 35 -3.56 -5.07 -1.89
CA TRP A 35 -2.40 -5.56 -2.64
C TRP A 35 -1.21 -5.84 -1.73
N ALA A 36 -0.93 -4.98 -0.75
CA ALA A 36 0.15 -5.19 0.20
C ALA A 36 -0.03 -6.51 0.95
N LEU A 37 -1.21 -6.76 1.51
CA LEU A 37 -1.53 -8.02 2.19
C LEU A 37 -1.37 -9.23 1.25
N LEU A 38 -1.87 -9.12 0.02
CA LEU A 38 -1.76 -10.21 -0.95
C LEU A 38 -0.30 -10.51 -1.33
N TYR A 39 0.53 -9.49 -1.55
CA TYR A 39 1.94 -9.70 -1.89
C TYR A 39 2.77 -10.24 -0.73
N MET A 40 2.44 -9.89 0.52
CA MET A 40 3.09 -10.51 1.68
C MET A 40 2.82 -12.02 1.74
N VAL A 41 1.65 -12.45 1.27
CA VAL A 41 1.27 -13.86 1.20
C VAL A 41 1.92 -14.57 0.01
N ILE A 42 1.95 -13.93 -1.17
CA ILE A 42 2.55 -14.50 -2.40
C ILE A 42 4.07 -14.60 -2.30
N TYR A 43 4.72 -13.64 -1.63
CA TYR A 43 6.18 -13.54 -1.50
C TYR A 43 6.62 -13.69 -0.03
N PRO A 44 6.61 -14.93 0.52
CA PRO A 44 6.90 -15.17 1.92
C PRO A 44 8.33 -14.74 2.32
N ASP A 45 9.28 -14.80 1.39
CA ASP A 45 10.66 -14.31 1.55
C ASP A 45 10.74 -12.78 1.70
N ILE A 46 9.83 -12.05 1.06
CA ILE A 46 9.70 -10.60 1.21
C ILE A 46 9.04 -10.28 2.55
N GLN A 47 7.96 -10.99 2.92
CA GLN A 47 7.29 -10.85 4.20
C GLN A 47 8.25 -11.11 5.37
N GLU A 48 9.07 -12.16 5.30
CA GLU A 48 10.07 -12.47 6.34
C GLU A 48 11.11 -11.36 6.49
N LYS A 49 11.60 -10.78 5.39
CA LYS A 49 12.56 -9.67 5.44
C LYS A 49 11.96 -8.39 6.02
N VAL A 50 10.71 -8.06 5.65
CA VAL A 50 9.99 -6.91 6.23
C VAL A 50 9.79 -7.12 7.73
N GLN A 51 9.39 -8.32 8.16
CA GLN A 51 9.22 -8.62 9.58
C GLN A 51 10.55 -8.54 10.35
N LYS A 52 11.63 -9.12 9.83
CA LYS A 52 12.97 -8.99 10.44
C LYS A 52 13.41 -7.54 10.59
N GLU A 53 13.15 -6.71 9.58
CA GLU A 53 13.46 -5.28 9.65
C GLU A 53 12.62 -4.57 10.73
N LEU A 54 11.33 -4.89 10.80
CA LEU A 54 10.42 -4.33 11.81
C LEU A 54 10.84 -4.73 13.23
N ASP A 55 11.13 -6.01 13.46
CA ASP A 55 11.57 -6.54 14.76
C ASP A 55 12.87 -5.89 15.24
N ALA A 56 13.81 -5.66 14.31
CA ALA A 56 15.09 -5.04 14.60
C ALA A 56 14.95 -3.56 15.01
N VAL A 57 13.97 -2.84 14.46
CA VAL A 57 13.79 -1.39 14.70
C VAL A 57 12.91 -1.12 15.91
N VAL A 58 11.86 -1.91 16.11
CA VAL A 58 10.81 -1.63 17.10
C VAL A 58 11.03 -2.37 18.42
N GLY A 59 11.64 -3.56 18.38
CA GLY A 59 11.70 -4.44 19.55
C GLY A 59 10.30 -4.71 20.15
N CYS A 60 10.24 -5.24 21.38
CA CYS A 60 8.98 -5.64 22.02
C CYS A 60 8.03 -4.48 22.40
N SER A 61 8.36 -3.22 22.11
CA SER A 61 7.53 -2.05 22.47
C SER A 61 6.63 -1.68 21.30
N HIS A 62 5.35 -2.00 21.45
CA HIS A 62 4.34 -2.06 20.39
C HIS A 62 3.88 -0.70 19.80
N VAL A 63 4.65 0.39 19.96
CA VAL A 63 4.22 1.72 19.52
C VAL A 63 5.14 2.23 18.42
N PHE A 64 4.60 2.30 17.20
CA PHE A 64 5.26 2.89 16.05
C PHE A 64 5.03 4.40 15.99
N CYS A 65 6.11 5.16 15.80
CA CYS A 65 6.05 6.58 15.48
C CYS A 65 6.33 6.81 13.99
N TYR A 66 5.83 7.91 13.43
CA TYR A 66 6.04 8.24 12.01
C TYR A 66 7.52 8.43 11.66
N GLU A 67 8.31 8.84 12.64
CA GLU A 67 9.75 9.10 12.56
C GLU A 67 10.54 7.81 12.33
N ASP A 68 10.03 6.66 12.78
CA ASP A 68 10.68 5.36 12.63
C ASP A 68 10.69 4.88 11.17
N ARG A 69 9.89 5.50 10.29
CA ARG A 69 9.92 5.21 8.84
C ARG A 69 11.31 5.32 8.24
N LYS A 70 12.17 6.22 8.75
CA LYS A 70 13.53 6.41 8.24
C LYS A 70 14.44 5.22 8.54
N LYS A 71 14.08 4.41 9.53
CA LYS A 71 14.82 3.22 9.96
C LYS A 71 14.35 1.94 9.25
N LEU A 72 13.30 2.02 8.41
CA LEU A 72 12.68 0.89 7.73
C LEU A 72 12.86 0.97 6.19
N PRO A 73 14.10 0.98 5.68
CA PRO A 73 14.34 1.18 4.25
C PRO A 73 13.73 0.09 3.36
N TYR A 74 13.74 -1.18 3.79
CA TYR A 74 13.18 -2.29 3.03
C TYR A 74 11.65 -2.27 2.98
N ALA A 75 10.99 -2.01 4.12
CA ALA A 75 9.54 -1.87 4.17
C ALA A 75 9.07 -0.71 3.27
N ASN A 76 9.79 0.43 3.29
CA ASN A 76 9.53 1.53 2.36
C ASN A 76 9.63 1.07 0.90
N ALA A 77 10.72 0.37 0.55
CA ALA A 77 10.94 -0.11 -0.81
C ALA A 77 9.83 -1.06 -1.29
N VAL A 78 9.35 -1.95 -0.42
CA VAL A 78 8.25 -2.86 -0.72
C VAL A 78 6.96 -2.09 -1.02
N ILE A 79 6.61 -1.08 -0.23
CA ILE A 79 5.38 -0.29 -0.45
C ILE A 79 5.42 0.46 -1.79
N HIS A 80 6.56 1.05 -2.13
CA HIS A 80 6.71 1.74 -3.42
C HIS A 80 6.64 0.75 -4.59
N GLU A 81 7.17 -0.46 -4.40
CA GLU A 81 7.06 -1.51 -5.41
C GLU A 81 5.62 -2.02 -5.56
N ILE A 82 4.84 -2.08 -4.48
CA ILE A 82 3.40 -2.42 -4.52
C ILE A 82 2.63 -1.38 -5.34
N GLN A 83 2.84 -0.08 -5.06
CA GLN A 83 2.19 0.99 -5.81
C GLN A 83 2.57 0.95 -7.30
N ARG A 84 3.85 0.69 -7.60
CA ARG A 84 4.36 0.58 -8.98
C ARG A 84 3.77 -0.62 -9.72
N TYR A 85 3.78 -1.79 -9.08
CA TYR A 85 3.46 -3.06 -9.73
C TYR A 85 1.94 -3.29 -9.84
N SER A 86 1.16 -2.87 -8.84
CA SER A 86 -0.30 -2.96 -8.88
C SER A 86 -0.97 -1.92 -9.77
N ASN A 87 -0.26 -0.85 -10.16
CA ASN A 87 -0.76 0.23 -11.02
C ASN A 87 -2.20 0.65 -10.66
N ILE A 88 -2.41 0.98 -9.37
CA ILE A 88 -3.74 1.12 -8.74
C ILE A 88 -4.63 2.14 -9.47
N LEU A 89 -3.99 3.18 -10.03
CA LEU A 89 -4.59 4.15 -10.92
C LEU A 89 -4.01 3.94 -12.32
N LEU A 90 -4.86 3.54 -13.27
CA LEU A 90 -4.52 3.29 -14.68
C LEU A 90 -3.83 4.48 -15.40
N ILE A 91 -3.79 5.66 -14.75
CA ILE A 91 -3.37 6.95 -15.32
C ILE A 91 -1.82 7.11 -15.35
N ALA A 92 -1.08 6.38 -14.51
CA ALA A 92 0.38 6.51 -14.43
C ALA A 92 1.08 5.30 -15.04
N LEU A 93 1.57 5.41 -16.29
CA LEU A 93 2.42 4.38 -16.89
C LEU A 93 3.74 4.26 -16.10
N PRO A 94 4.08 3.10 -15.51
CA PRO A 94 5.30 2.95 -14.74
C PRO A 94 6.53 2.99 -15.67
N ARG A 95 7.44 3.95 -15.45
CA ARG A 95 8.74 4.04 -16.15
C ARG A 95 9.83 3.33 -15.34
N MET A 96 10.05 2.03 -15.55
CA MET A 96 11.15 1.26 -14.94
C MET A 96 11.70 0.18 -15.89
N SER A 97 12.94 -0.27 -15.64
CA SER A 97 13.67 -1.24 -16.49
C SER A 97 13.05 -2.63 -16.53
N THR A 98 12.31 -3.04 -15.49
CA THR A 98 11.58 -4.33 -15.45
C THR A 98 10.16 -4.10 -14.94
N PRO A 99 9.23 -3.66 -15.81
CA PRO A 99 7.88 -3.31 -15.39
C PRO A 99 7.09 -4.52 -14.89
N ASP A 100 7.32 -5.70 -15.49
CA ASP A 100 6.53 -6.93 -15.30
C ASP A 100 6.98 -7.79 -14.12
N ARG A 101 7.90 -7.30 -13.28
CA ARG A 101 8.43 -8.06 -12.15
C ARG A 101 8.38 -7.27 -10.86
N PHE A 102 7.79 -7.86 -9.82
CA PHE A 102 7.84 -7.34 -8.46
C PHE A 102 9.27 -7.48 -7.90
N ASN A 103 9.94 -6.35 -7.65
CA ASN A 103 11.29 -6.26 -7.14
C ASN A 103 11.48 -5.01 -6.26
N PRO A 104 11.44 -5.15 -4.93
CA PRO A 104 11.69 -4.04 -4.01
C PRO A 104 13.07 -3.36 -4.20
N GLY A 105 14.06 -4.06 -4.78
CA GLY A 105 15.38 -3.52 -5.08
C GLY A 105 15.38 -2.31 -6.03
N HIS A 106 14.28 -2.05 -6.74
CA HIS A 106 14.08 -0.83 -7.51
C HIS A 106 14.19 0.46 -6.69
N PHE A 107 13.94 0.39 -5.39
CA PHE A 107 13.95 1.53 -4.46
C PHE A 107 15.07 1.43 -3.42
N LEU A 108 16.04 0.55 -3.62
CA LEU A 108 17.19 0.37 -2.74
C LEU A 108 18.47 0.75 -3.48
N ASP A 109 19.40 1.42 -2.79
CA ASP A 109 20.76 1.63 -3.29
C ASP A 109 21.64 0.38 -3.08
N LYS A 110 22.92 0.48 -3.45
CA LYS A 110 23.89 -0.62 -3.31
C LYS A 110 24.17 -1.02 -1.85
N ASP A 111 23.90 -0.11 -0.93
CA ASP A 111 24.14 -0.26 0.51
C ASP A 111 22.85 -0.67 1.26
N GLY A 112 21.73 -0.83 0.54
CA GLY A 112 20.42 -1.21 1.09
C GLY A 112 19.62 -0.04 1.67
N ASN A 113 20.03 1.20 1.45
CA ASN A 113 19.25 2.36 1.87
C ASN A 113 18.12 2.64 0.88
N PHE A 114 17.01 3.14 1.41
CA PHE A 114 15.87 3.55 0.60
C PHE A 114 16.17 4.80 -0.23
N VAL A 115 15.91 4.73 -1.53
CA VAL A 115 16.04 5.84 -2.48
C VAL A 115 14.66 6.40 -2.79
N ASN A 116 14.39 7.62 -2.33
CA ASN A 116 13.06 8.21 -2.38
C ASN A 116 12.62 8.60 -3.79
N ARG A 117 11.46 8.08 -4.18
CA ARG A 117 10.49 8.67 -5.11
C ARG A 117 9.11 8.40 -4.51
N GLU A 118 8.51 9.37 -3.80
CA GLU A 118 7.30 9.35 -2.93
C GLU A 118 6.17 8.31 -3.26
N ALA A 119 5.38 7.66 -2.36
CA ALA A 119 5.08 7.76 -0.90
C ALA A 119 4.55 6.40 -0.26
N PHE A 120 4.32 6.36 1.09
CA PHE A 120 4.25 5.17 2.01
C PHE A 120 2.86 4.86 2.69
N LEU A 121 2.64 3.63 3.24
CA LEU A 121 1.60 3.33 4.27
C LEU A 121 2.02 2.31 5.36
N PRO A 122 1.71 2.54 6.66
CA PRO A 122 2.32 1.85 7.84
C PRO A 122 1.55 0.63 8.40
N LEU A 123 0.65 0.00 7.65
CA LEU A 123 -0.39 -0.87 8.27
C LEU A 123 -0.04 -2.36 8.43
N ALA A 124 1.17 -2.81 8.05
CA ALA A 124 1.56 -4.22 8.06
C ALA A 124 2.39 -4.65 9.29
N ILE A 125 2.11 -4.06 10.45
CA ILE A 125 2.88 -4.29 11.67
C ILE A 125 2.20 -5.37 12.52
N GLY A 126 2.95 -6.42 12.87
CA GLY A 126 2.60 -7.36 13.94
C GLY A 126 1.89 -8.66 13.54
N PHE A 127 1.64 -8.88 12.24
CA PHE A 127 0.99 -10.09 11.76
C PHE A 127 1.73 -10.70 10.57
N THR A 128 1.75 -12.03 10.52
CA THR A 128 2.10 -12.81 9.33
C THR A 128 0.81 -13.21 8.63
N PHE A 129 0.74 -12.99 7.33
CA PHE A 129 -0.42 -13.39 6.53
C PHE A 129 -0.10 -14.67 5.76
N THR A 130 -1.06 -15.59 5.75
CA THR A 130 -0.99 -16.85 5.03
C THR A 130 -2.31 -17.13 4.31
N LEU A 131 -2.28 -17.92 3.24
CA LEU A 131 -3.50 -18.46 2.64
C LEU A 131 -4.08 -19.56 3.52
N PRO A 132 -5.41 -19.73 3.55
CA PRO A 132 -6.04 -20.88 4.18
C PRO A 132 -5.58 -22.20 3.53
N GLU A 133 -5.58 -23.25 4.32
CA GLU A 133 -5.12 -24.59 3.92
C GLU A 133 -5.82 -25.06 2.63
N GLY A 134 -5.03 -25.41 1.61
CA GLY A 134 -5.51 -25.93 0.32
C GLY A 134 -5.51 -24.96 -0.87
N VAL A 135 -5.17 -23.68 -0.67
CA VAL A 135 -5.02 -22.71 -1.79
C VAL A 135 -3.55 -22.53 -2.13
N MET A 136 -3.11 -22.98 -3.32
CA MET A 136 -1.72 -22.82 -3.79
C MET A 136 -1.58 -21.88 -5.00
N GLU A 137 -2.66 -21.64 -5.76
CA GLU A 137 -2.65 -20.72 -6.90
C GLU A 137 -3.37 -19.41 -6.57
N VAL A 138 -2.62 -18.32 -6.62
CA VAL A 138 -3.16 -16.96 -6.43
C VAL A 138 -3.33 -16.29 -7.78
N ASN A 139 -4.56 -15.88 -8.08
CA ASN A 139 -4.90 -15.15 -9.28
C ASN A 139 -4.71 -13.64 -9.06
N ILE A 140 -3.69 -13.08 -9.68
CA ILE A 140 -3.39 -11.64 -9.61
C ILE A 140 -4.07 -10.83 -10.72
N LYS A 141 -5.02 -11.41 -11.47
CA LYS A 141 -5.76 -10.68 -12.52
C LYS A 141 -6.65 -9.62 -11.88
N PHE A 142 -6.49 -8.39 -12.34
CA PHE A 142 -7.23 -7.23 -11.86
C PHE A 142 -8.75 -7.40 -12.03
N VAL A 143 -9.49 -7.04 -10.98
CA VAL A 143 -10.94 -6.83 -11.08
C VAL A 143 -11.17 -5.36 -11.43
N PHE A 144 -11.83 -5.12 -12.57
CA PHE A 144 -12.03 -3.76 -13.11
C PHE A 144 -13.13 -3.01 -12.35
N GLY A 145 -12.80 -1.81 -11.86
CA GLY A 145 -13.67 -0.84 -11.17
C GLY A 145 -13.05 0.57 -11.27
N SER A 146 -13.33 1.46 -10.31
CA SER A 146 -12.67 2.77 -10.23
C SER A 146 -11.15 2.67 -9.98
N THR A 147 -10.69 1.59 -9.35
CA THR A 147 -9.27 1.22 -9.16
C THR A 147 -9.05 -0.25 -9.51
N MET A 148 -7.79 -0.62 -9.76
CA MET A 148 -7.42 -2.02 -10.04
C MET A 148 -7.27 -2.83 -8.75
N LYS A 149 -8.32 -3.56 -8.36
CA LYS A 149 -8.36 -4.34 -7.10
C LYS A 149 -7.93 -5.80 -7.32
N PRO A 150 -7.31 -6.45 -6.32
CA PRO A 150 -7.10 -7.89 -6.37
C PRO A 150 -8.46 -8.62 -6.23
N PRO A 151 -8.56 -9.87 -6.69
CA PRO A 151 -9.71 -10.72 -6.38
C PRO A 151 -9.92 -10.87 -4.87
N PRO A 152 -11.15 -11.16 -4.40
CA PRO A 152 -11.41 -11.40 -2.99
C PRO A 152 -10.72 -12.68 -2.51
N TYR A 153 -9.89 -12.56 -1.47
CA TYR A 153 -9.18 -13.66 -0.82
C TYR A 153 -9.52 -13.74 0.67
N GLN A 154 -9.63 -14.97 1.19
CA GLN A 154 -9.60 -15.24 2.63
C GLN A 154 -8.13 -15.29 3.05
N LEU A 155 -7.74 -14.55 4.08
CA LEU A 155 -6.38 -14.53 4.63
C LEU A 155 -6.40 -14.90 6.11
N CYS A 156 -5.41 -15.69 6.53
CA CYS A 156 -5.17 -16.00 7.95
C CYS A 156 -4.08 -15.07 8.48
N ALA A 157 -4.44 -14.23 9.46
CA ALA A 157 -3.49 -13.40 10.18
C ALA A 157 -3.01 -14.16 11.43
N ILE A 158 -1.71 -14.40 11.52
CA ILE A 158 -1.07 -15.12 12.62
C ILE A 158 -0.27 -14.09 13.43
N PRO A 159 -0.60 -13.87 14.72
CA PRO A 159 0.20 -12.99 15.58
C PRO A 159 1.57 -13.62 15.82
N GLN A 160 2.60 -12.78 15.93
CA GLN A 160 3.93 -13.19 16.38
C GLN A 160 4.08 -13.02 17.89
#